data_AF-A0A453NUU6-F1
#
_entry.id   AF-A0A453NUU6-F1
#
_cell.length_a   1.000
_cell.length_b   1.000
_cell.length_c   1.000
_cell.angle_alpha   90.00
_cell.angle_beta   90.00
_cell.angle_gamma   90.00
#
_symmetry.space_group_name_H-M   'P 1'
#
loop_
_entity.id
_entity.type
_entity.pdbx_description
1 polymer ?
#
loop_
_entity_poly.entity_id
_entity_poly.type
_entity_poly.pdbx_seq_one_letter_code
_entity_poly.pdbx_strand_id
1 'polypeptide(L)' 'APVAFEWLWKAKCIPRIKVFGWFLLSDRLNTRNMLKRRHYNIGDNLDCLLCGQPVEETVEHLFFHCDFSKACWDT' A
#
# COMPACT_ATOMS: atom_id res chain seq x y z
N ALA A 1 -13.82 -1.94 16.41
CA ALA A 1 -12.82 -1.82 15.32
C ALA A 1 -13.34 -0.79 14.32
N PRO A 2 -12.47 -0.07 13.59
CA PRO A 2 -12.91 0.86 12.55
C PRO A 2 -13.88 0.20 11.57
N VAL A 3 -14.95 0.91 11.17
CA VAL A 3 -16.04 0.41 10.31
C VAL A 3 -15.52 -0.22 9.01
N ALA A 4 -14.40 0.30 8.48
CA ALA A 4 -13.73 -0.22 7.29
C ALA A 4 -13.34 -1.71 7.41
N PHE A 5 -12.94 -2.19 8.60
CA PHE A 5 -12.60 -3.60 8.79
C PHE A 5 -13.83 -4.50 8.69
N GLU A 6 -14.98 -4.04 9.18
CA GLU A 6 -16.23 -4.79 9.06
C GLU A 6 -16.65 -4.90 7.59
N TRP A 7 -16.55 -3.81 6.83
CA TRP A 7 -16.83 -3.81 5.38
C TRP A 7 -15.89 -4.77 4.63
N LEU A 8 -14.60 -4.75 4.94
CA LEU A 8 -13.61 -5.66 4.35
C LEU A 8 -13.97 -7.13 4.57
N TRP A 9 -14.35 -7.51 5.80
CA TRP A 9 -14.69 -8.90 6.10
C TRP A 9 -16.04 -9.34 5.53
N LYS A 10 -16.98 -8.40 5.35
CA LYS A 10 -18.26 -8.63 4.65
C LYS A 10 -18.12 -8.70 3.13
N ALA A 11 -17.03 -8.19 2.54
CA ALA A 11 -16.83 -8.19 1.10
C ALA A 11 -16.89 -9.62 0.52
N LYS A 12 -17.55 -9.79 -0.64
CA LYS A 12 -17.64 -11.06 -1.36
C LYS A 12 -16.41 -11.27 -2.24
N CYS A 13 -15.26 -11.51 -1.63
CA CYS A 13 -14.00 -11.80 -2.32
C CYS A 13 -13.23 -12.93 -1.62
N ILE A 14 -12.21 -13.45 -2.30
CA ILE A 14 -11.38 -14.54 -1.76
C ILE A 14 -10.59 -14.07 -0.53
N PRO A 15 -10.29 -14.98 0.44
CA PRO A 15 -9.57 -14.63 1.67
C PRO A 15 -8.26 -13.88 1.46
N ARG A 16 -7.52 -14.19 0.38
CA ARG A 16 -6.27 -13.52 0.03
C ARG A 16 -6.45 -12.00 -0.16
N ILE A 17 -7.55 -11.58 -0.80
CA ILE A 17 -7.85 -10.16 -1.00
C ILE A 17 -8.26 -9.50 0.33
N LYS A 18 -9.01 -10.21 1.18
CA LYS A 18 -9.37 -9.71 2.52
C LYS A 18 -8.13 -9.48 3.39
N VAL A 19 -7.20 -10.46 3.43
CA VAL A 19 -5.96 -10.32 4.19
C VAL A 19 -5.10 -9.18 3.66
N PHE A 20 -5.01 -9.03 2.34
CA PHE A 20 -4.32 -7.90 1.73
C PHE A 20 -4.94 -6.55 2.14
N GLY A 21 -6.26 -6.42 2.04
CA GLY A 21 -6.97 -5.22 2.50
C GLY A 21 -6.80 -4.96 3.99
N TRP A 22 -6.67 -6.01 4.81
CA TRP A 22 -6.40 -5.85 6.24
C TRP A 22 -5.00 -5.27 6.49
N PHE A 23 -3.99 -5.74 5.75
CA PHE A 23 -2.64 -5.14 5.80
C PHE A 23 -2.63 -3.71 5.27
N LEU A 24 -3.38 -3.42 4.21
CA LEU A 24 -3.55 -2.07 3.68
C LEU A 24 -4.13 -1.13 4.75
N LEU A 25 -5.28 -1.48 5.34
CA LEU A 25 -5.96 -0.67 6.35
C LEU A 25 -5.17 -0.54 7.67
N SER A 26 -4.24 -1.45 7.92
CA SER A 26 -3.39 -1.43 9.12
C SER A 26 -2.06 -0.72 8.90
N ASP A 27 -1.82 -0.16 7.70
CA ASP A 27 -0.53 0.41 7.29
C ASP A 27 0.62 -0.61 7.50
N ARG A 28 0.46 -1.82 6.96
CA ARG A 28 1.41 -2.94 7.14
C ARG A 28 1.93 -3.54 5.85
N LEU A 29 1.68 -2.89 4.71
CA LEU A 29 2.25 -3.29 3.42
C LEU A 29 3.74 -2.98 3.37
N ASN A 30 4.48 -3.70 2.52
CA ASN A 30 5.92 -3.55 2.38
C ASN A 30 6.29 -2.36 1.48
N THR A 31 5.82 -1.16 1.83
CA THR A 31 6.29 0.08 1.20
C THR A 31 7.67 0.44 1.74
N ARG A 32 8.50 1.17 0.98
CA ARG A 32 9.82 1.62 1.47
C ARG A 32 9.71 2.38 2.80
N ASN A 33 8.71 3.23 2.95
CA ASN A 33 8.45 3.94 4.20
C ASN A 33 8.20 2.97 5.39
N MET A 34 7.38 1.92 5.21
CA MET A 34 7.12 0.92 6.26
C MET A 34 8.35 0.07 6.57
N LEU A 35 9.11 -0.35 5.54
CA LEU A 35 10.34 -1.11 5.72
C LEU A 35 11.39 -0.31 6.50
N LYS A 36 11.54 0.99 6.22
CA LYS A 36 12.39 1.90 7.00
C LYS A 36 11.92 2.03 8.45
N ARG A 37 10.62 2.22 8.69
CA ARG A 37 10.03 2.28 10.05
C ARG A 37 10.26 1.00 10.86
N ARG A 38 10.38 -0.14 10.20
CA ARG A 38 10.71 -1.44 10.81
C ARG A 38 12.21 -1.74 10.89
N HIS A 39 13.07 -0.77 10.55
CA HIS A 39 14.53 -0.91 10.58
C HIS A 39 15.09 -2.01 9.67
N TYR A 40 14.42 -2.31 8.55
CA TYR A 40 15.02 -3.12 7.50
C TYR A 40 16.11 -2.34 6.77
N ASN A 41 17.18 -3.01 6.38
CA ASN A 41 18.26 -2.41 5.59
C ASN A 41 17.85 -2.30 4.11
N ILE A 42 17.26 -1.16 3.75
CA ILE A 42 16.80 -0.85 2.37
C ILE A 42 17.59 0.28 1.70
N GLY A 43 18.66 0.75 2.34
CA GLY A 43 19.38 1.98 1.97
C GLY A 43 18.58 3.26 2.29
N ASP A 44 19.05 4.39 1.76
CA ASP A 44 18.47 5.72 2.02
C ASP A 44 17.44 6.15 0.96
N ASN A 45 17.38 5.45 -0.17
CA ASN A 45 16.43 5.75 -1.23
C ASN A 45 15.03 5.24 -0.85
N LEU A 46 14.09 6.18 -0.70
CA LEU A 46 12.68 5.93 -0.40
C LEU A 46 11.75 6.14 -1.59
N ASP A 47 12.29 6.42 -2.76
CA ASP A 47 11.56 6.77 -3.98
C ASP A 47 10.67 5.62 -4.46
N CYS A 48 9.51 5.97 -4.98
CA CYS A 48 8.60 5.01 -5.59
C CYS A 48 9.17 4.46 -6.90
N LEU A 49 9.44 3.15 -6.92
CA LEU A 49 9.99 2.47 -8.08
C LEU A 49 8.97 2.32 -9.23
N LEU A 50 7.67 2.35 -8.93
CA LEU A 50 6.64 2.11 -9.94
C LEU A 50 6.45 3.32 -10.88
N CYS A 51 6.44 4.54 -10.34
CA CYS A 51 6.35 5.75 -11.15
C CYS A 51 7.73 6.35 -11.48
N GLY A 52 8.80 5.89 -10.82
CA GLY A 52 10.16 6.40 -11.00
C GLY A 52 10.36 7.86 -10.54
N GLN A 53 9.40 8.41 -9.78
CA GLN A 53 9.48 9.78 -9.26
C GLN A 53 10.23 9.79 -7.92
N PRO A 54 10.98 10.87 -7.61
CA PRO A 54 11.67 11.06 -6.33
C PRO A 54 10.67 11.44 -5.23
N VAL A 55 9.69 10.58 -4.98
CA VAL A 55 8.62 10.73 -4.00
C VAL A 55 8.62 9.50 -3.11
N GLU A 56 8.53 9.70 -1.80
CA GLU A 56 8.53 8.61 -0.83
C GLU A 56 7.39 7.61 -1.10
N GLU A 57 7.74 6.34 -1.21
CA GLU A 57 6.79 5.25 -1.36
C GLU A 57 6.08 4.99 -0.02
N THR A 58 4.90 5.60 0.12
CA THR A 58 3.93 5.31 1.18
C THR A 58 2.75 4.51 0.62
N VAL A 59 1.85 4.03 1.49
CA VAL A 59 0.62 3.36 1.05
C VAL A 59 -0.26 4.33 0.26
N GLU A 60 -0.39 5.57 0.72
CA GLU A 60 -1.18 6.61 0.06
C GLU A 60 -0.63 6.92 -1.32
N HIS A 61 0.70 7.08 -1.44
CA HIS A 61 1.33 7.26 -2.73
C HIS A 61 1.08 6.05 -3.62
N LEU A 62 1.43 4.86 -3.15
CA LEU A 62 1.38 3.63 -3.93
C LEU A 62 -0.01 3.33 -4.51
N PHE A 63 -1.09 3.60 -3.77
CA PHE A 63 -2.44 3.27 -4.25
C PHE A 63 -3.19 4.44 -4.88
N PHE A 64 -2.95 5.69 -4.49
CA PHE A 64 -3.79 6.81 -4.89
C PHE A 64 -3.06 7.93 -5.65
N HIS A 65 -1.75 8.11 -5.45
CA HIS A 65 -1.02 9.22 -6.07
C HIS A 65 -0.04 8.78 -7.15
N CYS A 66 0.44 7.54 -7.11
CA CYS A 66 1.37 6.97 -8.07
C CYS A 66 0.74 6.92 -9.47
N ASP A 67 1.43 7.48 -10.46
CA ASP A 67 0.93 7.56 -11.84
C ASP A 67 0.77 6.18 -12.47
N PHE A 68 1.65 5.23 -12.12
CA PHE A 68 1.50 3.83 -12.52
C PHE A 68 0.17 3.25 -12.00
N SER A 69 -0.11 3.42 -10.71
CA SER A 69 -1.32 2.88 -10.10
C SER A 69 -2.59 3.55 -10.61
N LYS A 70 -2.57 4.87 -10.83
CA LYS A 70 -3.67 5.59 -11.48
C LYS A 70 -3.99 4.99 -12.84
N ALA A 71 -2.98 4.74 -13.67
CA ALA A 71 -3.16 4.09 -14.96
C ALA A 71 -3.76 2.68 -14.84
N CYS A 72 -3.48 1.94 -13.76
CA CYS A 72 -4.13 0.65 -13.49
C CYS A 72 -5.60 0.78 -13.06
N TRP A 73 -6.00 1.89 -12.43
CA TRP A 73 -7.38 2.12 -12.01
C TRP A 73 -8.27 2.67 -13.12
N ASP A 74 -7.68 3.37 -14.08
CA ASP A 74 -8.38 3.94 -15.23
C ASP A 74 -8.74 2.89 -16.32
N THR A 75 -8.50 1.60 -16.04
CA THR A 75 -8.89 0.43 -16.84
C THR A 75 -9.98 -0.40 -16.19
#